data_AF-K8Y2H4-F1
#
_entry.id   AF-K8Y2H4-F1
#
_cell.length_a   1.000
_cell.length_b   1.000
_cell.length_c   1.000
_cell.angle_alpha   90.00
_cell.angle_beta   90.00
_cell.angle_gamma   90.00
#
_symmetry.space_group_name_H-M   'P 1'
#
loop_
_entity.id
_entity.type
_entity.pdbx_description
1 polymer ?
#
loop_
_entity_poly.entity_id
_entity_poly.type
_entity_poly.pdbx_seq_one_letter_code
_entity_poly.pdbx_strand_id
1 'polypeptide(L)' 'MKQIILNVPDQKYPFLMELLRNLNFVNVQESGEEKEPTKKEILEDLTESVQEMKLIRAGKLKAKPIQQLLDEL' A
#
# COMPACT_ATOMS: atom_id res chain seq x y z
N MET A 1 9.36 -11.16 -28.02
CA MET A 1 9.43 -10.41 -26.74
C MET A 1 10.87 -10.42 -26.27
N LYS A 2 11.38 -9.33 -25.68
CA LYS A 2 12.75 -9.25 -25.15
C LYS A 2 12.68 -9.10 -23.64
N GLN A 3 13.53 -9.82 -22.92
CA GLN A 3 13.63 -9.76 -21.46
C GLN A 3 14.99 -9.16 -21.09
N ILE A 4 15.01 -8.40 -20.00
CA ILE A 4 16.22 -7.81 -19.44
C ILE A 4 16.29 -8.13 -17.95
N ILE A 5 17.50 -8.36 -17.45
CA ILE A 5 17.80 -8.52 -16.03
C ILE A 5 18.66 -7.35 -15.62
N LEU A 6 18.22 -6.63 -14.60
CA LEU A 6 18.89 -5.44 -14.08
C LEU A 6 19.44 -5.76 -12.69
N ASN A 7 20.73 -5.53 -12.48
CA ASN A 7 21.32 -5.53 -11.14
C ASN A 7 21.40 -4.09 -10.65
N VAL A 8 20.63 -3.77 -9.62
CA VAL A 8 20.40 -2.40 -9.15
C VAL A 8 20.83 -2.33 -7.69
N PRO A 9 21.62 -1.32 -7.27
CA PRO A 9 21.92 -1.13 -5.87
C PRO A 9 20.64 -0.92 -5.05
N ASP A 10 20.55 -1.53 -3.86
CA ASP A 10 19.35 -1.51 -3.00
C ASP A 10 18.83 -0.09 -2.76
N GLN A 11 19.73 0.87 -2.54
CA GLN A 11 19.40 2.28 -2.33
C GLN A 11 18.66 2.94 -3.51
N LYS A 12 18.81 2.38 -4.72
CA LYS A 12 18.20 2.88 -5.96
C LYS A 12 17.02 2.04 -6.42
N TYR A 13 16.75 0.91 -5.77
CA TYR A 13 15.68 0.00 -6.13
C TYR A 13 14.28 0.64 -5.99
N PRO A 14 13.93 1.33 -4.88
CA PRO A 14 12.62 1.97 -4.74
C PRO A 14 12.37 3.01 -5.85
N PHE A 15 13.38 3.85 -6.12
CA PHE A 15 13.31 4.85 -7.18
C PHE A 15 13.06 4.23 -8.57
N LEU A 16 13.75 3.12 -8.89
CA LEU A 16 13.53 2.45 -10.16
C LEU A 16 12.11 1.86 -10.24
N MET A 17 11.61 1.25 -9.15
CA MET A 17 10.27 0.65 -9.15
C MET A 17 9.17 1.69 -9.32
N GLU A 18 9.30 2.87 -8.71
CA GLU A 18 8.37 3.99 -8.94
C GLU A 18 8.33 4.39 -10.42
N LEU A 19 9.50 4.45 -11.09
CA LEU A 19 9.55 4.74 -12.52
C LEU A 19 8.89 3.64 -13.35
N LEU A 20 9.21 2.36 -13.08
CA LEU A 20 8.67 1.23 -13.83
C LEU A 20 7.15 1.11 -13.68
N ARG A 21 6.60 1.41 -12.50
CA ARG A 21 5.15 1.40 -12.25
C ARG A 21 4.38 2.47 -13.03
N ASN A 22 5.05 3.57 -13.38
CA ASN A 22 4.46 4.61 -14.22
C ASN A 22 4.45 4.22 -15.71
N LEU A 23 5.16 3.16 -16.11
CA LEU A 23 5.20 2.67 -17.49
C LEU A 23 4.12 1.58 -17.69
N ASN A 24 3.02 1.94 -18.34
CA ASN A 24 1.89 1.03 -18.62
C ASN A 24 2.21 -0.15 -19.57
N PHE A 25 3.40 -0.16 -20.18
CA PHE A 25 3.87 -1.17 -21.11
C PHE A 25 4.92 -2.12 -20.52
N VAL A 26 5.29 -1.93 -19.24
CA VAL A 26 6.28 -2.76 -18.55
C VAL A 26 5.56 -3.70 -17.58
N ASN A 27 5.91 -4.97 -17.63
CA ASN A 27 5.47 -5.96 -16.65
C ASN A 27 6.67 -6.32 -15.75
N VAL A 28 6.59 -5.93 -14.48
CA VAL A 28 7.62 -6.22 -13.49
C VAL A 28 7.24 -7.52 -12.78
N GLN A 29 8.14 -8.51 -12.81
CA GLN A 29 7.98 -9.72 -11.99
C GLN A 29 8.73 -9.48 -10.68
N GLU A 30 7.98 -9.20 -9.62
CA GLU A 30 8.55 -9.07 -8.27
C GLU A 30 8.85 -10.48 -7.74
N SER A 31 10.14 -10.80 -7.62
CA SER A 31 10.64 -12.06 -7.06
C SER A 31 10.88 -11.89 -5.56
N GLY A 32 9.84 -11.61 -4.78
CA GLY A 32 9.98 -11.37 -3.34
C GLY A 32 8.63 -11.19 -2.66
N GLU A 33 8.47 -11.80 -1.50
CA GLU A 33 7.21 -11.99 -0.76
C GLU A 33 6.64 -10.70 -0.12
N GLU A 34 7.06 -9.53 -0.56
CA GLU A 34 6.47 -8.26 -0.12
C GLU A 34 5.31 -7.93 -1.04
N LYS A 35 4.15 -8.55 -0.74
CA LYS A 35 2.88 -8.06 -1.26
C LYS A 35 2.70 -6.63 -0.75
N GLU A 36 3.04 -5.66 -1.56
CA GLU A 36 2.50 -4.33 -1.34
C GLU A 36 0.99 -4.44 -1.26
N PRO A 37 0.35 -3.76 -0.28
CA PRO A 37 -1.09 -3.78 -0.15
C PRO A 37 -1.68 -3.32 -1.48
N THR A 38 -2.46 -4.21 -2.07
CA THR A 38 -3.09 -3.92 -3.34
C THR A 38 -3.99 -2.70 -3.17
N LYS A 39 -4.20 -1.94 -4.25
CA LYS A 39 -5.11 -0.78 -4.22
C LYS A 39 -6.50 -1.11 -3.65
N LYS A 40 -6.91 -2.39 -3.69
CA LYS A 40 -8.15 -2.88 -3.08
C LYS A 40 -8.07 -2.92 -1.55
N GLU A 41 -7.02 -3.49 -0.99
CA GLU A 41 -6.80 -3.55 0.46
C GLU A 41 -6.75 -2.14 1.06
N ILE A 42 -6.02 -1.22 0.43
CA ILE A 42 -5.97 0.19 0.86
C ILE A 42 -7.35 0.86 0.83
N LEU A 43 -8.18 0.56 -0.18
CA LEU A 43 -9.52 1.13 -0.30
C LEU A 43 -10.49 0.52 0.73
N GLU A 44 -10.35 -0.76 1.05
CA GLU A 44 -11.12 -1.45 2.08
C GLU A 44 -10.80 -0.88 3.47
N ASP A 45 -9.52 -0.76 3.82
CA ASP A 45 -9.05 -0.18 5.09
C ASP A 45 -9.53 1.26 5.28
N LEU A 46 -9.46 2.07 4.22
CA LEU A 46 -9.94 3.45 4.25
C LEU A 46 -11.47 3.52 4.43
N THR A 47 -12.20 2.61 3.79
CA THR A 47 -13.66 2.55 3.90
C THR A 47 -14.08 2.16 5.31
N GLU A 48 -13.41 1.19 5.92
CA GLU A 48 -13.64 0.76 7.29
C GLU A 48 -13.37 1.90 8.29
N SER A 49 -12.24 2.60 8.13
CA SER A 49 -11.88 3.77 8.93
C SER A 49 -12.95 4.87 8.88
N VAL A 50 -13.55 5.12 7.70
CA VAL A 50 -14.64 6.10 7.53
C VAL A 50 -15.93 5.63 8.22
N GLN A 51 -16.22 4.32 8.20
CA GLN A 51 -17.39 3.76 8.88
C GLN A 51 -17.25 3.84 10.41
N GLU A 52 -16.07 3.50 10.95
CA GLU A 52 -15.79 3.67 12.38
C GLU A 52 -15.98 5.12 12.82
N MET A 53 -15.47 6.09 12.05
CA MET A 53 -15.64 7.51 12.35
C MET A 53 -17.11 7.92 12.37
N LYS A 54 -17.94 7.39 11.46
CA LYS A 54 -19.40 7.67 11.48
C LYS A 54 -20.06 7.13 12.75
N LEU A 55 -19.67 5.94 13.21
CA LEU A 55 -20.21 5.32 14.43
C LEU A 55 -19.75 6.02 15.70
N ILE A 56 -18.50 6.50 15.74
CA ILE A 56 -17.97 7.34 16.83
C ILE A 56 -18.76 8.65 16.91
N ARG A 57 -18.99 9.32 15.76
CA ARG A 57 -19.79 10.56 15.71
C ARG A 57 -21.25 10.33 16.11
N ALA A 58 -21.80 9.16 15.82
CA ALA A 58 -23.14 8.76 16.24
C ALA A 58 -23.24 8.38 17.73
N GLY A 59 -22.12 8.43 18.48
CA GLY A 59 -22.06 8.07 19.90
C GLY A 59 -22.18 6.56 20.16
N LYS A 60 -22.09 5.72 19.12
CA LYS A 60 -22.22 4.25 19.21
C LYS A 60 -20.89 3.55 19.46
N LEU A 61 -19.77 4.20 19.14
CA LEU A 61 -18.42 3.69 19.38
C LEU A 61 -17.58 4.71 20.15
N LYS A 62 -16.71 4.21 21.05
CA LYS A 62 -15.73 5.05 21.73
C LYS A 62 -14.55 5.28 20.78
N ALA A 63 -14.12 6.52 20.65
CA ALA A 63 -12.93 6.84 19.86
C ALA A 63 -11.71 6.15 20.48
N LYS A 64 -10.93 5.43 19.65
CA LYS A 64 -9.62 4.91 20.02
C LYS A 64 -8.54 5.98 19.84
N PRO A 65 -7.48 6.00 20.66
CA PRO A 65 -6.36 6.90 20.47
C PRO A 65 -5.72 6.73 19.10
N ILE A 66 -5.30 7.83 18.46
CA ILE A 66 -4.62 7.82 17.16
C ILE A 66 -3.35 6.94 17.18
N GLN A 67 -2.68 6.82 18.32
CA GLN A 67 -1.50 5.97 18.46
C GLN A 67 -1.82 4.49 18.19
N GLN A 68 -2.94 3.98 18.69
CA GLN A 68 -3.34 2.59 18.45
C GLN A 68 -3.70 2.32 16.99
N LEU A 69 -4.22 3.33 16.28
CA LEU A 69 -4.46 3.23 14.84
C LEU A 69 -3.17 3.16 14.02
N LEU A 70 -2.11 3.82 14.48
CA LEU A 70 -0.82 3.82 13.78
C LEU A 70 -0.01 2.55 14.02
N ASP A 71 -0.26 1.84 15.13
CA ASP A 71 0.38 0.57 15.45
C ASP A 71 -0.25 -0.64 14.70
N GLU A 72 -1.42 -0.43 14.08
CA GLU A 72 -2.17 -1.44 13.31
C GLU A 72 -1.82 -1.45 11.81
N LEU A 73 -1.07 -0.45 11.32
CA LEU A 73 -0.60 -0.28 9.94
C LEU A 73 0.81 -0.85 9.75
#